data_AF-A0A932M5Y2-F1
#
_entry.id   AF-A0A932M5Y2-F1
#
_cell.length_a   1.000
_cell.length_b   1.000
_cell.length_c   1.000
_cell.angle_alpha   90.00
_cell.angle_beta   90.00
_cell.angle_gamma   90.00
#
_symmetry.space_group_name_H-M   'P 1'
#
loop_
_entity.id
_entity.type
_entity.pdbx_description
1 polymer ?
#
loop_
_entity_poly.entity_id
_entity_poly.type
_entity_poly.pdbx_seq_one_letter_code
_entity_poly.pdbx_strand_id
1 'polypeptide(L)' 'MMHVETVPGRVLVGPKKLRNSYVRIVSLKDGSGRIEKLDLPSGAWLQAPESVTFSEVWSAPSAPLLLLAEMEGKL' A
#
# COMPACT_ATOMS: atom_id res chain seq x y z
N MET A 1 6.77 2.65 28.11
CA MET A 1 6.94 2.15 26.73
C MET A 1 6.10 3.06 25.84
N MET A 2 6.71 3.89 25.00
CA MET A 2 5.98 4.87 24.19
C MET A 2 5.18 4.13 23.10
N HIS A 3 3.87 4.35 23.05
CA HIS A 3 3.01 3.82 22.00
C HIS A 3 3.27 4.65 20.74
N VAL A 4 4.15 4.16 19.86
CA VAL A 4 4.42 4.85 18.60
C VAL A 4 3.26 4.57 17.66
N GLU A 5 2.43 5.58 17.44
CA GLU A 5 1.32 5.51 16.48
C GLU A 5 1.88 5.31 15.07
N THR A 6 1.73 4.09 14.53
CA THR A 6 2.13 3.71 13.17
C THR A 6 1.13 4.18 12.12
N VAL A 7 0.67 5.42 12.24
CA VAL A 7 -0.33 6.00 11.33
C VAL A 7 0.33 6.27 9.98
N PRO A 8 -0.23 5.73 8.87
CA PRO A 8 0.24 6.04 7.53
C PRO A 8 0.17 7.54 7.25
N GLY A 9 1.29 8.12 6.84
CA GLY A 9 1.40 9.52 6.47
C GLY A 9 1.16 9.74 4.99
N ARG A 10 2.19 9.48 4.15
CA ARG A 10 2.17 9.77 2.71
C ARG A 10 2.49 8.52 1.90
N VAL A 11 1.81 8.33 0.77
CA VAL A 11 2.19 7.33 -0.23
C VAL A 11 3.44 7.80 -0.97
N LEU A 12 4.51 7.01 -0.88
CA LEU A 12 5.79 7.25 -1.55
C LEU A 12 5.85 6.56 -2.91
N VAL A 13 5.31 5.34 -3.01
CA VAL A 13 5.32 4.53 -4.23
C VAL A 13 4.01 3.77 -4.40
N GLY A 14 3.51 3.72 -5.63
CA GLY A 14 2.34 2.95 -6.00
C GLY A 14 1.05 3.76 -6.02
N PRO A 15 -0.11 3.08 -6.11
CA PRO A 15 -0.28 1.63 -6.10
C PRO A 15 0.40 0.89 -7.26
N LYS A 16 1.01 -0.25 -6.94
CA LYS A 16 1.73 -1.13 -7.85
C LYS A 16 1.01 -2.47 -7.92
N LYS A 17 0.94 -3.08 -9.10
CA LYS A 17 0.39 -4.43 -9.25
C LYS A 17 1.50 -5.45 -8.97
N LEU A 18 1.34 -6.22 -7.90
CA LEU A 18 2.24 -7.32 -7.56
C LEU A 18 1.44 -8.62 -7.49
N ARG A 19 1.68 -9.52 -8.45
CA ARG A 19 0.94 -10.78 -8.62
C ARG A 19 -0.57 -10.49 -8.65
N ASN A 20 -1.33 -11.05 -7.70
CA ASN A 20 -2.79 -10.87 -7.59
C ASN A 20 -3.21 -9.76 -6.63
N SER A 21 -2.31 -8.84 -6.25
CA SER A 21 -2.64 -7.78 -5.30
C SER A 21 -2.11 -6.41 -5.72
N TYR A 22 -2.59 -5.38 -5.03
CA TYR A 22 -2.10 -4.02 -5.14
C TYR A 22 -1.34 -3.68 -3.88
N VAL A 23 -0.14 -3.14 -4.06
CA VAL A 23 0.77 -2.79 -2.97
C VAL A 23 1.28 -1.36 -3.13
N ARG A 24 1.58 -0.71 -2.02
CA ARG A 24 2.16 0.64 -2.00
C ARG A 24 3.17 0.77 -0.88
N ILE A 25 4.08 1.72 -1.01
CA ILE A 25 4.99 2.12 0.07
C ILE A 25 4.47 3.42 0.67
N VAL A 26 4.34 3.48 1.98
CA VAL A 26 3.95 4.67 2.74
C VAL A 26 5.05 5.07 3.73
N SER A 27 5.20 6.38 3.95
CA SER A 27 5.93 6.89 5.11
C SER A 27 4.99 6.94 6.31
N LEU A 28 5.48 6.56 7.49
CA LEU A 28 4.79 6.74 8.76
C LEU A 28 5.18 8.08 9.39
N LYS A 29 4.41 8.54 10.38
CA LYS A 29 4.66 9.83 11.07
C LYS A 29 5.99 9.87 11.83
N ASP A 30 6.51 8.72 12.24
CA ASP A 30 7.81 8.58 12.91
C ASP A 30 9.00 8.63 11.94
N GLY A 31 8.74 8.80 10.63
CA GLY A 31 9.75 8.84 9.59
C GLY A 31 10.15 7.46 9.04
N SER A 32 9.61 6.37 9.60
CA SER A 32 9.83 5.02 9.06
C SER A 32 8.95 4.76 7.81
N GLY A 33 9.23 3.66 7.10
CA GLY A 33 8.47 3.23 5.93
C GLY A 33 7.75 1.91 6.17
N ARG A 34 6.57 1.75 5.57
CA ARG A 34 5.80 0.50 5.58
C ARG A 34 5.31 0.17 4.17
N ILE A 35 5.21 -1.13 3.88
CA ILE A 35 4.51 -1.62 2.70
C ILE A 35 3.08 -1.96 3.10
N GLU A 36 2.12 -1.48 2.32
CA GLU A 36 0.71 -1.78 2.48
C GLU A 36 0.19 -2.57 1.29
N LYS A 37 -0.78 -3.43 1.56
CA LYS A 37 -1.51 -4.23 0.58
C LYS A 37 -2.98 -3.82 0.62
N LEU A 38 -3.59 -3.65 -0.55
CA LEU A 38 -5.03 -3.42 -0.65
C LEU A 38 -5.79 -4.72 -0.34
N ASP A 39 -6.65 -4.64 0.67
CA ASP A 39 -7.68 -5.63 0.94
C ASP A 39 -8.93 -5.31 0.12
N LEU A 40 -9.13 -6.04 -0.98
CA LEU A 40 -10.20 -5.75 -1.94
C LEU A 40 -11.62 -5.80 -1.33
N PRO A 41 -11.95 -6.75 -0.42
CA PRO A 41 -13.27 -6.79 0.20
C PRO A 41 -13.64 -5.53 0.98
N SER A 42 -12.68 -4.97 1.73
CA SER A 42 -12.91 -3.76 2.55
C SER A 42 -12.54 -2.46 1.85
N GLY A 43 -11.75 -2.52 0.78
CA GLY A 43 -11.11 -1.34 0.17
C GLY A 43 -10.01 -0.72 1.04
N ALA A 44 -9.67 -1.34 2.18
CA ALA A 44 -8.68 -0.80 3.11
C ALA A 44 -7.26 -1.18 2.72
N TRP A 45 -6.31 -0.33 3.07
CA TRP A 45 -4.88 -0.62 2.98
C TRP A 45 -4.41 -1.18 4.32
N LEU A 46 -3.88 -2.41 4.28
CA LEU A 46 -3.41 -3.13 5.46
C LEU A 46 -1.91 -3.37 5.36
N GLN A 47 -1.25 -3.69 6.47
CA GLN A 47 0.15 -4.10 6.43
C GLN A 47 0.35 -5.25 5.46
N ALA A 48 1.30 -5.12 4.54
CA ALA A 48 1.66 -6.22 3.66
C ALA A 48 2.40 -7.32 4.44
N PRO A 49 2.30 -8.59 4.01
CA PRO A 49 3.11 -9.66 4.57
C PRO A 49 4.61 -9.34 4.47
N GLU A 50 5.40 -9.79 5.45
CA GLU A 50 6.85 -9.55 5.49
C GLU A 50 7.63 -10.15 4.30
N SER A 51 6.99 -11.06 3.56
CA SER A 51 7.53 -11.62 2.32
C SER A 51 7.54 -10.63 1.15
N VAL A 52 6.85 -9.49 1.25
CA VAL A 52 6.86 -8.44 0.22
C VAL A 52 7.96 -7.45 0.54
N THR A 53 8.88 -7.27 -0.39
CA THR A 53 10.04 -6.38 -0.22
C THR A 53 9.87 -5.03 -0.92
N PHE A 54 10.61 -4.02 -0.46
CA PHE A 54 10.61 -2.69 -1.10
C PHE A 54 11.05 -2.75 -2.57
N SER A 55 12.03 -3.60 -2.88
CA SER A 55 12.57 -3.76 -4.23
C SER A 55 11.52 -4.31 -5.20
N GLU A 56 10.75 -5.32 -4.77
CA GLU A 56 9.64 -5.87 -5.55
C GLU A 56 8.57 -4.81 -5.84
N VAL A 57 8.21 -4.00 -4.83
CA VAL A 57 7.23 -2.93 -5.01
C VAL A 57 7.76 -1.86 -5.98
N TRP A 58 9.02 -1.44 -5.84
CA TRP A 58 9.61 -0.41 -6.69
C TRP A 58 9.65 -0.84 -8.16
N SER A 59 10.00 -2.10 -8.40
CA SER A 59 10.17 -2.68 -9.74
C SER A 59 8.84 -3.11 -10.37
N ALA A 60 7.77 -3.21 -9.58
CA ALA A 60 6.47 -3.63 -10.07
C ALA A 60 5.84 -2.57 -11.01
N PRO A 61 5.00 -3.00 -11.97
CA PRO A 61 4.26 -2.09 -12.83
C PRO A 61 3.29 -1.24 -12.01
N SER A 62 3.16 0.02 -12.39
CA SER A 62 2.15 0.91 -11.81
C SER A 62 0.75 0.41 -12.16
N ALA A 63 -0.14 0.40 -11.17
CA ALA A 63 -1.53 0.03 -11.41
C ALA A 63 -2.23 1.13 -12.22
N PRO A 64 -3.08 0.79 -13.21
CA PRO A 64 -3.87 1.79 -13.93
C PRO A 64 -4.80 2.50 -12.95
N LEU A 65 -4.75 3.85 -12.92
CA LEU A 65 -5.54 4.68 -12.00
C LEU A 65 -7.05 4.45 -12.13
N LEU A 66 -7.54 4.14 -13.33
CA LEU A 66 -8.95 3.84 -13.59
C LEU A 66 -9.43 2.59 -12.84
N LEU A 67 -8.58 1.57 -12.74
CA LEU A 67 -8.92 0.30 -12.11
C LEU A 67 -8.98 0.42 -10.58
N LEU A 68 -8.37 1.45 -9.99
CA LEU A 68 -8.49 1.76 -8.56
C LEU A 68 -9.70 2.66 -8.28
N ALA A 69 -9.99 3.62 -9.16
CA ALA A 69 -11.17 4.47 -9.06
C ALA A 69 -12.48 3.67 -9.13
N GLU A 70 -12.55 2.64 -9.99
CA GLU A 70 -13.69 1.71 -10.05
C GLU A 70 -13.83 0.84 -8.79
N MET A 71 -12.73 0.59 -8.07
CA MET A 71 -12.73 -0.23 -6.84
C MET A 71 -13.07 0.58 -5.59
N GLU A 72 -12.71 1.87 -5.55
CA GLU A 72 -13.21 2.81 -4.53
C GLU A 72 -14.66 3.23 -4.82
N GLY A 73 -15.07 3.18 -6.09
CA GLY A 73 -16.42 3.44 -6.58
C GLY A 73 -17.39 2.26 -6.47
N LYS A 74 -17.60 1.73 -5.25
CA LYS A 74 -18.97 1.34 -4.88
C LYS A 74 -19.79 2.63 -4.80
N LEU A 75 -20.26 3.12 -5.95
CA LEU A 75 -21.27 4.18 -6.07
C LEU A 75 -22.66 3.65 -5.66
#